data_AF-A0A382WM32-F1
#
_entry.id   AF-A0A382WM32-F1
#
_cell.length_a   1.000
_cell.length_b   1.000
_cell.length_c   1.000
_cell.angle_alpha   90.00
_cell.angle_beta   90.00
_cell.angle_gamma   90.00
#
_symmetry.space_group_name_H-M   'P 1'
#
loop_
_entity.id
_entity.type
_entity.pdbx_description
1 polymer ?
#
loop_
_entity_poly.entity_id
_entity_poly.type
_entity_poly.pdbx_seq_one_letter_code
_entity_poly.pdbx_strand_id
1 'polypeptide(L)'
;MKPSCSFPEKPEAVYYFGTCLADLLYAEAGMAGIRLLQREGVRVIYPRGQSCCGQPAFNSGFQDEAREVAAEQIVQFPKNLPIVIPSGSCGAMMTRHYEELFEGHPLHEKAQSFSARIFELSEFLVNVLKVKLEDRGDPVKVTWHSSCHAKREYGLGDEAKQLLRQLKNVELVELERENECCGFGGTFSVK
;
A
#
# COMPACT_ATOMS: atom_id res chain seq x y z
N MET A 1 14.59 3.79 -5.62
CA MET A 1 14.75 2.92 -4.43
C MET A 1 14.33 3.74 -3.22
N LYS A 2 13.47 3.24 -2.32
CA LYS A 2 13.12 3.98 -1.09
C LYS A 2 14.47 4.17 -0.39
N PRO A 3 14.92 5.41 -0.10
CA PRO A 3 16.14 5.56 0.69
C PRO A 3 15.97 4.71 1.95
N SER A 4 17.06 4.16 2.48
CA SER A 4 17.06 3.29 3.65
C SER A 4 16.53 4.04 4.87
N CYS A 5 15.23 4.31 4.91
CA CYS A 5 14.51 4.79 6.06
C CYS A 5 14.53 3.63 7.03
N SER A 6 15.22 3.81 8.14
CA SER A 6 15.05 2.98 9.31
C SER A 6 13.55 2.78 9.54
N PHE A 7 13.07 1.54 9.47
CA PHE A 7 11.70 1.23 9.84
C PHE A 7 11.43 1.77 11.25
N PRO A 8 10.28 2.42 11.48
CA PRO A 8 9.96 2.92 12.81
C PRO A 8 9.87 1.75 13.80
N GLU A 9 10.00 2.04 15.09
CA GLU A 9 9.55 1.09 16.11
C GLU A 9 8.05 0.85 16.00
N LYS A 10 7.56 -0.24 16.60
CA LYS A 10 6.14 -0.61 16.58
C LYS A 10 5.28 0.54 17.11
N PRO A 11 4.43 1.18 16.27
CA PRO A 11 3.63 2.32 16.71
C PRO A 11 2.39 1.87 17.48
N GLU A 12 1.91 2.72 18.38
CA GLU A 12 0.62 2.51 19.07
C GLU A 12 -0.58 2.63 18.12
N ALA A 13 -0.46 3.46 17.08
CA ALA A 13 -1.53 3.70 16.12
C ALA A 13 -0.99 3.96 14.71
N VAL A 14 -1.78 3.58 13.71
CA VAL A 14 -1.52 3.86 12.31
C VAL A 14 -2.77 4.39 11.63
N TYR A 15 -2.58 5.15 10.56
CA TYR A 15 -3.65 5.37 9.60
C TYR A 15 -3.74 4.19 8.63
N TYR A 16 -4.96 3.88 8.20
CA TYR A 16 -5.19 2.93 7.13
C TYR A 16 -5.81 3.65 5.94
N PHE A 17 -5.09 3.67 4.82
CA PHE A 17 -5.63 4.13 3.56
C PHE A 17 -6.26 2.95 2.83
N GLY A 18 -7.58 2.86 2.87
CA GLY A 18 -8.36 1.73 2.35
C GLY A 18 -8.27 1.58 0.84
N THR A 19 -7.89 2.63 0.10
CA THR A 19 -7.94 2.71 -1.38
C THR A 19 -9.37 2.66 -1.93
N CYS A 20 -9.60 3.30 -3.07
CA CYS A 20 -10.93 3.34 -3.67
C CYS A 20 -11.45 1.95 -4.10
N LEU A 21 -10.60 1.10 -4.68
CA LEU A 21 -11.04 -0.21 -5.18
C LEU A 21 -11.33 -1.21 -4.07
N ALA A 22 -10.49 -1.27 -3.02
CA ALA A 22 -10.80 -2.18 -1.92
C ALA A 22 -12.02 -1.70 -1.13
N ASP A 23 -12.23 -0.40 -0.97
CA ASP A 23 -13.42 0.12 -0.28
C ASP A 23 -14.72 -0.15 -1.06
N LEU A 24 -14.70 -0.01 -2.40
CA LEU A 24 -15.90 -0.14 -3.23
C LEU A 24 -16.19 -1.57 -3.73
N LEU A 25 -15.15 -2.37 -4.00
CA LEU A 25 -15.29 -3.65 -4.69
C LEU A 25 -14.85 -4.86 -3.85
N TYR A 26 -13.95 -4.67 -2.88
CA TYR A 26 -13.34 -5.76 -2.10
C TYR A 26 -13.28 -5.41 -0.61
N ALA A 27 -14.40 -4.98 -0.04
CA ALA A 27 -14.46 -4.44 1.31
C ALA A 27 -13.95 -5.44 2.36
N GLU A 28 -14.19 -6.74 2.18
CA GLU A 28 -13.69 -7.78 3.06
C GLU A 28 -12.15 -7.83 3.10
N ALA A 29 -11.48 -7.58 1.96
CA ALA A 29 -10.02 -7.53 1.87
C ALA A 29 -9.47 -6.30 2.60
N GLY A 30 -10.08 -5.13 2.44
CA GLY A 30 -9.74 -3.93 3.20
C GLY A 30 -9.89 -4.15 4.71
N MET A 31 -11.01 -4.74 5.12
CA MET A 31 -11.25 -5.07 6.53
C MET A 31 -10.29 -6.15 7.05
N ALA A 32 -9.84 -7.10 6.21
CA ALA A 32 -8.83 -8.08 6.58
C ALA A 32 -7.48 -7.41 6.88
N GLY A 33 -7.06 -6.43 6.07
CA GLY A 33 -5.86 -5.63 6.35
C GLY A 33 -5.94 -4.89 7.69
N ILE A 34 -7.09 -4.28 8.00
CA ILE A 34 -7.32 -3.65 9.32
C ILE A 34 -7.19 -4.67 10.45
N ARG A 35 -7.82 -5.84 10.32
CA ARG A 35 -7.76 -6.90 11.35
C ARG A 35 -6.35 -7.42 11.58
N LEU A 36 -5.53 -7.53 10.54
CA LEU A 36 -4.12 -7.92 10.66
C LEU A 36 -3.33 -6.94 11.54
N LEU A 37 -3.52 -5.63 11.32
CA LEU A 37 -2.87 -4.59 12.12
C LEU A 37 -3.37 -4.60 13.58
N GLN A 38 -4.69 -4.73 13.78
CA GLN A 38 -5.30 -4.77 15.12
C GLN A 38 -4.89 -6.00 15.93
N ARG A 39 -4.70 -7.16 15.27
CA ARG A 39 -4.21 -8.39 15.93
C ARG A 39 -2.84 -8.20 16.57
N GLU A 40 -2.02 -7.34 15.99
CA GLU A 40 -0.71 -6.96 16.53
C GLU A 40 -0.82 -5.85 17.61
N GLY A 41 -2.01 -5.51 18.07
CA GLY A 41 -2.23 -4.50 19.11
C GLY A 41 -2.08 -3.05 18.62
N VAL A 42 -2.06 -2.82 17.30
CA VAL A 42 -1.97 -1.48 16.72
C VAL A 42 -3.37 -0.90 16.53
N ARG A 43 -3.62 0.31 17.06
CA ARG A 43 -4.88 1.01 16.84
C ARG A 43 -4.95 1.53 15.40
N VAL A 44 -5.96 1.11 14.66
CA VAL A 44 -6.17 1.54 13.28
C VAL A 44 -7.11 2.74 13.23
N ILE A 45 -6.66 3.82 12.60
CA ILE A 45 -7.44 5.02 12.33
C ILE A 45 -7.79 5.03 10.84
N TYR A 46 -9.08 5.05 10.52
CA TYR A 46 -9.56 5.15 9.15
C TYR A 46 -10.19 6.55 8.94
N PRO A 47 -9.50 7.49 8.26
CA PRO A 47 -10.08 8.80 7.93
C PRO A 47 -11.28 8.61 7.00
N ARG A 48 -12.45 9.17 7.36
CA ARG A 48 -13.67 9.02 6.56
C ARG A 48 -13.68 9.87 5.29
N GLY A 49 -12.85 10.91 5.21
CA GLY A 49 -12.73 11.77 4.03
C GLY A 49 -11.64 11.35 3.04
N GLN A 50 -10.95 10.22 3.27
CA GLN A 50 -10.03 9.68 2.27
C GLN A 50 -10.78 9.25 1.00
N SER A 51 -10.11 9.29 -0.15
CA SER A 51 -10.74 8.96 -1.44
C SER A 51 -9.81 8.13 -2.35
N CYS A 52 -9.71 8.46 -3.63
CA CYS A 52 -8.71 7.88 -4.54
C CYS A 52 -7.31 8.44 -4.24
N CYS A 53 -6.28 7.68 -4.60
CA CYS A 53 -4.89 8.16 -4.56
C CYS A 53 -4.53 9.11 -5.72
N GLY A 54 -5.40 9.28 -6.72
CA GLY A 54 -5.17 10.13 -7.90
C GLY A 54 -4.44 9.45 -9.07
N GLN A 55 -4.05 8.19 -8.92
CA GLN A 55 -3.29 7.47 -9.95
C GLN A 55 -3.97 7.36 -11.33
N PRO A 56 -5.29 7.17 -11.46
CA PRO A 56 -5.94 7.14 -12.78
C PRO A 56 -5.77 8.45 -13.57
N ALA A 57 -5.89 9.60 -12.90
CA ALA A 57 -5.67 10.92 -13.51
C ALA A 57 -4.20 11.09 -13.91
N PHE A 58 -3.28 10.77 -13.00
CA PHE A 58 -1.83 10.83 -13.24
C PHE A 58 -1.41 10.01 -14.45
N ASN A 59 -1.83 8.73 -14.51
CA ASN A 59 -1.50 7.83 -15.62
C ASN A 59 -2.08 8.27 -16.96
N SER A 60 -3.12 9.12 -16.95
CA SER A 60 -3.77 9.66 -18.14
C SER A 60 -3.23 11.03 -18.55
N GLY A 61 -2.21 11.56 -17.84
CA GLY A 61 -1.61 12.85 -18.12
C GLY A 61 -2.32 14.06 -17.50
N PHE A 62 -3.37 13.84 -16.71
CA PHE A 62 -4.12 14.87 -15.98
C PHE A 62 -3.41 15.22 -14.66
N GLN A 63 -2.27 15.91 -14.79
CA GLN A 63 -1.37 16.21 -13.66
C GLN A 63 -1.98 17.20 -12.66
N ASP A 64 -2.75 18.18 -13.13
CA ASP A 64 -3.39 19.17 -12.25
C ASP A 64 -4.51 18.53 -11.42
N GLU A 65 -5.34 17.71 -12.05
CA GLU A 65 -6.40 16.94 -11.40
C GLU A 65 -5.81 15.90 -10.42
N ALA A 66 -4.72 15.24 -10.80
CA ALA A 66 -3.99 14.35 -9.89
C ALA A 66 -3.45 15.11 -8.67
N ARG A 67 -2.95 16.33 -8.85
CA ARG A 67 -2.47 17.20 -7.77
C ARG A 67 -3.59 17.63 -6.84
N GLU A 68 -4.76 18.00 -7.37
CA GLU A 68 -5.93 18.35 -6.55
C GLU A 68 -6.36 17.19 -5.65
N VAL A 69 -6.47 15.98 -6.21
CA VAL A 69 -6.77 14.77 -5.42
C VAL A 69 -5.71 14.50 -4.37
N ALA A 70 -4.43 14.64 -4.72
CA ALA A 70 -3.32 14.42 -3.80
C ALA A 70 -3.33 15.45 -2.64
N ALA A 71 -3.64 16.72 -2.92
CA ALA A 71 -3.76 17.77 -1.91
C ALA A 71 -4.87 17.45 -0.90
N GLU A 72 -6.03 17.01 -1.39
CA GLU A 72 -7.14 16.55 -0.56
C GLU A 72 -6.76 15.30 0.25
N GLN A 73 -5.97 14.37 -0.29
CA GLN A 73 -5.51 13.24 0.51
C GLN A 73 -4.57 13.68 1.63
N ILE A 74 -3.60 14.56 1.38
CA ILE A 74 -2.63 15.00 2.39
C ILE A 74 -3.33 15.56 3.64
N VAL A 75 -4.42 16.33 3.49
CA VAL A 75 -5.12 16.93 4.63
C VAL A 75 -5.88 15.94 5.50
N GLN A 76 -6.25 14.75 4.98
CA GLN A 76 -6.99 13.73 5.73
C GLN A 76 -6.13 13.00 6.78
N PHE A 77 -4.81 13.17 6.74
CA PHE A 77 -3.88 12.48 7.63
C PHE A 77 -3.06 13.48 8.47
N PRO A 78 -3.67 14.32 9.32
CA PRO A 78 -3.00 15.47 9.94
C PRO A 78 -1.97 15.10 11.02
N LYS A 79 -2.01 13.88 11.55
CA LYS A 79 -1.06 13.42 12.60
C LYS A 79 0.14 12.76 11.97
N ASN A 80 1.32 12.91 12.57
CA ASN A 80 2.52 12.20 12.15
C ASN A 80 2.49 10.72 12.61
N LEU A 81 1.65 9.91 11.95
CA LEU A 81 1.54 8.47 12.14
C LEU A 81 1.85 7.75 10.82
N PRO A 82 2.39 6.52 10.84
CA PRO A 82 2.49 5.70 9.64
C PRO A 82 1.13 5.55 8.96
N ILE A 83 1.13 5.57 7.62
CA ILE A 83 -0.04 5.34 6.78
C ILE A 83 0.16 4.01 6.07
N VAL A 84 -0.64 3.01 6.42
CA VAL A 84 -0.56 1.66 5.87
C VAL A 84 -1.56 1.51 4.72
N ILE A 85 -1.09 0.95 3.60
CA ILE A 85 -1.85 0.85 2.35
C ILE A 85 -1.84 -0.59 1.82
N PRO A 86 -3.00 -1.23 1.56
CA PRO A 86 -3.10 -2.57 1.00
C PRO A 86 -2.99 -2.57 -0.54
N SER A 87 -2.14 -1.74 -1.13
CA SER A 87 -2.02 -1.59 -2.58
C SER A 87 -0.66 -1.03 -2.97
N GLY A 88 0.10 -1.80 -3.75
CA GLY A 88 1.38 -1.34 -4.30
C GLY A 88 1.23 -0.21 -5.31
N SER A 89 0.13 -0.18 -6.07
CA SER A 89 -0.19 0.90 -7.02
C SER A 89 -0.43 2.23 -6.32
N CYS A 90 -1.30 2.25 -5.30
CA CYS A 90 -1.52 3.45 -4.48
C CYS A 90 -0.28 3.81 -3.66
N GLY A 91 0.43 2.82 -3.12
CA GLY A 91 1.69 3.01 -2.42
C GLY A 91 2.73 3.71 -3.30
N ALA A 92 2.92 3.25 -4.54
CA ALA A 92 3.83 3.87 -5.51
C ALA A 92 3.42 5.32 -5.82
N MET A 93 2.13 5.54 -6.10
CA MET A 93 1.57 6.88 -6.33
C MET A 93 1.86 7.84 -5.18
N MET A 94 1.55 7.42 -3.97
CA MET A 94 1.62 8.28 -2.78
C MET A 94 3.04 8.41 -2.23
N THR A 95 3.99 7.56 -2.62
CA THR A 95 5.40 7.66 -2.19
C THR A 95 6.31 8.34 -3.20
N ARG A 96 6.05 8.18 -4.50
CA ARG A 96 6.92 8.69 -5.58
C ARG A 96 6.27 9.91 -6.23
N HIS A 97 5.09 9.68 -6.81
CA HIS A 97 4.46 10.63 -7.72
C HIS A 97 3.86 11.83 -7.00
N TYR A 98 3.56 11.73 -5.70
CA TYR A 98 3.12 12.90 -4.92
C TYR A 98 4.25 13.94 -4.79
N GLU A 99 5.49 13.53 -4.57
CA GLU A 99 6.60 14.50 -4.48
C GLU A 99 6.81 15.23 -5.81
N GLU A 100 6.76 14.48 -6.92
CA GLU A 100 6.86 15.01 -8.29
C GLU A 100 5.71 15.97 -8.62
N LEU A 101 4.47 15.61 -8.30
CA LEU A 101 3.29 16.45 -8.52
C LEU A 101 3.39 17.82 -7.86
N PHE A 102 4.07 17.90 -6.72
CA PHE A 102 4.20 19.12 -5.93
C PHE A 102 5.57 19.79 -6.06
N GLU A 103 6.45 19.38 -6.98
CA GLU A 103 7.74 20.05 -7.19
C GLU A 103 7.53 21.55 -7.52
N GLY A 104 8.20 22.44 -6.79
CA GLY A 104 8.02 23.89 -6.92
C GLY A 104 6.69 24.44 -6.40
N HIS A 105 5.80 23.60 -5.85
CA HIS A 105 4.50 24.01 -5.30
C HIS A 105 4.60 24.34 -3.79
N PRO A 106 3.79 25.27 -3.24
CA PRO A 106 3.77 25.56 -1.80
C PRO A 106 3.47 24.38 -0.87
N LEU A 107 2.93 23.27 -1.41
CA LEU A 107 2.64 22.05 -0.66
C LEU A 107 3.76 21.00 -0.74
N HIS A 108 4.88 21.28 -1.42
CA HIS A 108 5.96 20.31 -1.64
C HIS A 108 6.46 19.65 -0.35
N GLU A 109 6.78 20.46 0.68
CA GLU A 109 7.28 19.95 1.96
C GLU A 109 6.24 19.06 2.67
N LYS A 110 4.95 19.42 2.58
CA LYS A 110 3.87 18.61 3.14
C LYS A 110 3.71 17.29 2.38
N ALA A 111 3.85 17.32 1.05
CA ALA A 111 3.84 16.13 0.22
C ALA A 111 5.00 15.19 0.56
N GLN A 112 6.23 15.71 0.70
CA GLN A 112 7.39 14.93 1.12
C GLN A 112 7.20 14.29 2.51
N SER A 113 6.75 15.08 3.50
CA SER A 113 6.46 14.57 4.85
C SER A 113 5.36 13.50 4.84
N PHE A 114 4.36 13.65 3.98
CA PHE A 114 3.30 12.68 3.77
C PHE A 114 3.82 11.38 3.13
N SER A 115 4.57 11.49 2.03
CA SER A 115 5.16 10.37 1.29
C SER A 115 6.11 9.54 2.15
N ALA A 116 6.91 10.19 3.00
CA ALA A 116 7.93 9.55 3.84
C ALA A 116 7.38 8.55 4.87
N ARG A 117 6.08 8.63 5.20
CA ARG A 117 5.42 7.79 6.20
C ARG A 117 4.39 6.82 5.61
N ILE A 118 4.38 6.64 4.29
CA ILE A 118 3.60 5.61 3.62
C ILE A 118 4.32 4.25 3.70
N PHE A 119 3.55 3.23 4.04
CA PHE A 119 4.00 1.84 4.05
C PHE A 119 3.00 0.95 3.33
N GLU A 120 3.49 0.07 2.47
CA GLU A 120 2.71 -1.03 1.93
C GLU A 120 2.43 -2.04 3.06
N LEU A 121 1.24 -2.65 3.06
CA LEU A 121 0.77 -3.51 4.15
C LEU A 121 1.72 -4.66 4.47
N SER A 122 2.21 -5.41 3.47
CA SER A 122 3.12 -6.52 3.70
C SER A 122 4.50 -6.06 4.19
N GLU A 123 5.02 -4.95 3.64
CA GLU A 123 6.26 -4.32 4.14
C GLU A 123 6.11 -3.94 5.63
N PHE A 124 4.98 -3.34 5.99
CA PHE A 124 4.71 -2.92 7.36
C PHE A 124 4.61 -4.11 8.32
N LEU A 125 3.89 -5.17 7.92
CA LEU A 125 3.73 -6.39 8.72
C LEU A 125 5.07 -7.09 8.96
N VAL A 126 5.91 -7.20 7.94
CA VAL A 126 7.19 -7.90 8.04
C VAL A 126 8.26 -7.05 8.74
N ASN A 127 8.44 -5.80 8.30
CA ASN A 127 9.62 -5.02 8.69
C ASN A 127 9.39 -4.16 9.94
N VAL A 128 8.16 -3.66 10.15
CA VAL A 128 7.81 -2.84 11.33
C VAL A 128 7.25 -3.70 12.45
N LEU A 129 6.17 -4.44 12.17
CA LEU A 129 5.48 -5.24 13.19
C LEU A 129 6.17 -6.57 13.47
N LYS A 130 7.01 -7.06 12.55
CA LYS A 130 7.76 -8.32 12.65
C LYS A 130 6.85 -9.49 13.01
N VAL A 131 5.67 -9.54 12.37
CA VAL A 131 4.60 -10.46 12.73
C VAL A 131 5.05 -11.92 12.69
N LYS A 132 4.51 -12.69 13.62
CA LYS A 132 4.69 -14.15 13.70
C LYS A 132 3.33 -14.80 13.56
N LEU A 133 3.08 -15.38 12.38
CA LEU A 133 1.81 -16.01 12.07
C LEU A 133 1.75 -17.42 12.65
N GLU A 134 0.62 -17.74 13.28
CA GLU A 134 0.24 -19.10 13.63
C GLU A 134 -0.75 -19.60 12.58
N ASP A 135 -0.43 -20.72 11.96
CA ASP A 135 -1.30 -21.36 10.99
C ASP A 135 -2.47 -22.08 11.67
N ARG A 136 -3.68 -21.79 11.20
CA ARG A 136 -4.94 -22.34 11.69
C ARG A 136 -5.85 -22.80 10.55
N GLY A 137 -5.38 -22.77 9.31
CA GLY A 137 -6.16 -23.14 8.13
C GLY A 137 -6.00 -24.61 7.76
N ASP A 138 -6.88 -25.09 6.88
CA ASP A 138 -6.69 -26.40 6.24
C ASP A 138 -5.56 -26.33 5.19
N PRO A 139 -4.96 -27.49 4.82
CA PRO A 139 -3.98 -27.55 3.74
C PRO A 139 -4.49 -26.92 2.45
N VAL A 140 -3.74 -25.96 1.91
CA VAL A 140 -4.11 -25.23 0.70
C VAL A 140 -2.88 -24.95 -0.16
N LYS A 141 -3.08 -25.00 -1.47
CA LYS A 141 -2.07 -24.66 -2.46
C LYS A 141 -2.40 -23.29 -3.05
N VAL A 142 -1.48 -22.35 -2.94
CA VAL A 142 -1.68 -20.96 -3.40
C VAL A 142 -0.49 -20.49 -4.21
N THR A 143 -0.69 -19.42 -4.97
CA THR A 143 0.39 -18.68 -5.62
C THR A 143 0.27 -17.20 -5.27
N TRP A 144 1.37 -16.46 -5.41
CA TRP A 144 1.40 -15.03 -5.15
C TRP A 144 1.76 -14.27 -6.43
N HIS A 145 0.87 -13.37 -6.83
CA HIS A 145 1.12 -12.46 -7.95
C HIS A 145 1.25 -11.03 -7.41
N SER A 146 2.44 -10.45 -7.51
CA SER A 146 2.68 -9.06 -7.09
C SER A 146 2.37 -8.10 -8.23
N SER A 147 1.74 -6.96 -7.93
CA SER A 147 1.52 -5.92 -8.93
C SER A 147 2.85 -5.35 -9.46
N CYS A 148 2.89 -4.97 -10.73
CA CYS A 148 4.07 -4.33 -11.32
C CYS A 148 4.45 -3.03 -10.61
N HIS A 149 3.47 -2.24 -10.13
CA HIS A 149 3.74 -1.04 -9.34
C HIS A 149 4.36 -1.36 -7.98
N ALA A 150 3.91 -2.42 -7.30
CA ALA A 150 4.53 -2.89 -6.05
C ALA A 150 6.02 -3.22 -6.28
N LYS A 151 6.33 -4.05 -7.28
CA LYS A 151 7.71 -4.48 -7.54
C LYS A 151 8.59 -3.36 -8.11
N ARG A 152 8.12 -2.62 -9.11
CA ARG A 152 8.96 -1.75 -9.96
C ARG A 152 8.99 -0.29 -9.51
N GLU A 153 7.88 0.24 -9.01
CA GLU A 153 7.78 1.66 -8.63
C GLU A 153 7.92 1.87 -7.11
N TYR A 154 7.15 1.10 -6.34
CA TYR A 154 7.23 1.11 -4.89
C TYR A 154 8.58 0.53 -4.43
N GLY A 155 8.97 -0.61 -5.01
CA GLY A 155 10.18 -1.35 -4.67
C GLY A 155 9.95 -2.39 -3.57
N LEU A 156 8.75 -2.97 -3.51
CA LEU A 156 8.41 -4.04 -2.58
C LEU A 156 9.19 -5.30 -2.92
N GLY A 157 9.77 -5.94 -1.91
CA GLY A 157 10.49 -7.20 -2.04
C GLY A 157 9.55 -8.40 -2.02
N ASP A 158 9.89 -9.37 -1.19
CA ASP A 158 9.19 -10.64 -1.05
C ASP A 158 8.37 -10.71 0.25
N GLU A 159 8.08 -9.57 0.88
CA GLU A 159 7.43 -9.51 2.20
C GLU A 159 6.11 -10.29 2.24
N ALA A 160 5.28 -10.18 1.21
CA ALA A 160 4.05 -10.97 1.11
C ALA A 160 4.31 -12.48 1.07
N LYS A 161 5.32 -12.94 0.33
CA LYS A 161 5.72 -14.35 0.32
C LYS A 161 6.33 -14.78 1.65
N GLN A 162 7.08 -13.91 2.32
CA GLN A 162 7.62 -14.19 3.65
C GLN A 162 6.51 -14.43 4.67
N LEU A 163 5.39 -13.70 4.59
CA LEU A 163 4.22 -13.95 5.41
C LEU A 163 3.60 -15.32 5.09
N LEU A 164 3.38 -15.63 3.80
CA LEU A 164 2.79 -16.91 3.39
C LEU A 164 3.66 -18.11 3.79
N ARG A 165 4.99 -18.01 3.67
CA ARG A 165 5.93 -19.08 4.04
C ARG A 165 5.98 -19.38 5.56
N GLN A 166 5.37 -18.54 6.40
CA GLN A 166 5.22 -18.86 7.83
C GLN A 166 4.11 -19.89 8.09
N LEU A 167 3.18 -20.07 7.13
CA LEU A 167 2.00 -20.92 7.27
C LEU A 167 2.32 -22.35 6.80
N LYS A 168 2.33 -23.31 7.73
CA LYS A 168 2.76 -24.70 7.49
C LYS A 168 1.83 -25.50 6.57
N ASN A 169 0.55 -25.14 6.54
CA ASN A 169 -0.49 -25.76 5.75
C ASN A 169 -0.62 -25.09 4.37
N VAL A 170 0.16 -24.02 4.09
CA VAL A 170 0.17 -23.34 2.80
C VAL A 170 1.33 -23.83 1.94
N GLU A 171 1.03 -24.51 0.85
CA GLU A 171 1.99 -24.77 -0.23
C GLU A 171 2.03 -23.56 -1.16
N LEU A 172 3.10 -22.75 -1.06
CA LEU A 172 3.33 -21.63 -1.97
C LEU A 172 3.98 -22.11 -3.27
N VAL A 173 3.25 -21.98 -4.37
CA VAL A 173 3.73 -22.28 -5.72
C VAL A 173 4.25 -21.02 -6.37
N GLU A 174 5.49 -21.08 -6.85
CA GLU A 174 6.12 -19.99 -7.59
C GLU A 174 5.53 -19.88 -9.00
N LEU A 175 5.26 -18.65 -9.46
CA LEU A 175 4.84 -18.40 -10.84
C LEU A 175 6.05 -18.44 -11.77
N GLU A 176 5.97 -19.19 -12.86
CA GLU A 176 7.03 -19.25 -13.87
C GLU A 176 7.38 -17.85 -14.41
N ARG A 177 6.37 -17.00 -14.55
CA ARG A 177 6.48 -15.63 -15.09
C ARG A 177 6.11 -14.58 -14.07
N GLU A 178 6.61 -14.72 -12.84
CA GLU A 178 6.22 -13.87 -11.71
C GLU A 178 6.38 -12.36 -11.95
N ASN A 179 7.37 -11.97 -12.76
CA ASN A 179 7.65 -10.56 -13.05
C ASN A 179 6.80 -9.97 -14.19
N GLU A 180 5.96 -10.77 -14.84
CA GLU A 180 5.07 -10.28 -15.90
C GLU A 180 3.90 -9.49 -15.32
N CYS A 181 3.44 -8.50 -16.08
CA CYS A 181 2.27 -7.70 -15.73
C CYS A 181 1.01 -8.54 -15.90
N CYS A 182 0.04 -8.41 -14.98
CA CYS A 182 -1.28 -9.04 -15.10
C CYS A 182 -2.13 -8.51 -16.26
N GLY A 183 -1.74 -7.40 -16.90
CA GLY A 183 -2.48 -6.76 -17.99
C GLY A 183 -3.61 -5.82 -17.53
N PHE A 184 -3.84 -5.67 -16.21
CA PHE A 184 -4.88 -4.81 -15.64
C PHE A 184 -4.52 -3.31 -15.58
N GLY A 185 -3.45 -2.88 -16.25
CA GLY A 185 -2.93 -1.53 -16.11
C GLY A 185 -3.82 -0.45 -16.76
N GLY A 186 -4.44 0.41 -15.95
CA GLY A 186 -5.03 1.67 -16.38
C GLY A 186 -6.26 1.52 -17.29
N THR A 187 -6.47 2.50 -18.18
CA THR A 187 -7.63 2.53 -19.09
C THR A 187 -7.66 1.35 -20.07
N PHE A 188 -6.55 0.63 -20.26
CA PHE A 188 -6.50 -0.55 -21.14
C PHE A 188 -7.44 -1.68 -20.71
N SER A 189 -7.84 -1.72 -19.43
CA SER A 189 -8.69 -2.78 -18.88
C SER A 189 -10.18 -2.45 -18.86
N VAL A 190 -10.55 -1.22 -19.23
CA VAL A 190 -11.93 -0.70 -19.19
C VAL A 190 -12.37 -0.15 -20.56
N LYS A 191 -11.44 -0.09 -21.53
CA LYS A 191 -11.72 0.42 -22.88
C LYS A 191 -12.18 -0.68 -23.82
#